data_AF-A0A842T0W3-F1
#
_entry.id   AF-A0A842T0W3-F1
#
_cell.length_a   1.000
_cell.length_b   1.000
_cell.length_c   1.000
_cell.angle_alpha   90.00
_cell.angle_beta   90.00
_cell.angle_gamma   90.00
#
_symmetry.space_group_name_H-M   'P 1'
#
loop_
_entity.id
_entity.type
_entity.pdbx_description
1 polymer ?
#
loop_
_entity_poly.entity_id
_entity_poly.type
_entity_poly.pdbx_seq_one_letter_code
_entity_poly.pdbx_strand_id
1 'polypeptide(L)'
;MVFGIGEGSMDLQLDRTDVKSGGRITGKLKLNLNKPKEAKGLYVRLMGERRVTRRGKKRKETVYNYVQQLGGEKTYESGEYTFELKVPEKTEVEKKMGEGMAGAVVGVAKTLGVLEPVRYYVKANLDVPMSLDISKTVEIAVL
;
A
#
# COMPACT_ATOMS: atom_id res chain seq x y z
N MET A 1 12.58 11.27 -5.73
CA MET A 1 11.88 12.54 -5.44
C MET A 1 11.64 12.60 -3.94
N VAL A 2 12.28 13.54 -3.25
CA VAL A 2 12.19 13.73 -1.80
C VAL A 2 11.26 14.94 -1.58
N PHE A 3 9.97 14.69 -1.36
CA PHE A 3 9.00 15.70 -0.95
C PHE A 3 8.69 15.45 0.54
N GLY A 4 9.09 16.38 1.41
CA GLY A 4 8.93 16.24 2.86
C GLY A 4 9.82 17.15 3.72
N ILE A 5 10.60 18.05 3.12
CA ILE A 5 11.45 18.98 3.89
C ILE A 5 10.57 20.14 4.36
N GLY A 6 9.93 20.00 5.51
CA GLY A 6 9.28 21.14 6.17
C GLY A 6 8.43 20.78 7.37
N GLU A 7 7.70 19.67 7.29
CA GLU A 7 6.60 19.39 8.23
C GLU A 7 6.88 18.20 9.15
N GLY A 8 7.83 17.36 8.73
CA GLY A 8 8.27 16.17 9.45
C GLY A 8 8.74 15.10 8.48
N SER A 9 9.11 13.94 9.02
CA SER A 9 9.43 12.74 8.27
C SER A 9 8.75 11.52 8.91
N MET A 10 8.55 10.49 8.11
CA MET A 10 8.01 9.22 8.57
C MET A 10 8.96 8.10 8.12
N ASP A 11 9.33 7.24 9.04
CA ASP A 11 10.08 6.03 8.79
C ASP A 11 9.19 4.81 9.00
N LEU A 12 9.27 3.86 8.08
CA LEU A 12 8.47 2.65 8.09
C LEU A 12 9.42 1.46 8.15
N GLN A 13 9.48 0.82 9.32
CA GLN A 13 10.34 -0.32 9.59
C GLN A 13 9.49 -1.57 9.64
N LEU A 14 9.71 -2.47 8.69
CA LEU A 14 9.08 -3.78 8.66
C LEU A 14 10.02 -4.78 9.31
N ASP A 15 9.49 -5.70 10.12
CA ASP A 15 10.31 -6.76 10.71
C ASP A 15 10.84 -7.71 9.62
N ARG A 16 10.05 -7.92 8.56
CA ARG A 16 10.40 -8.72 7.39
C ARG A 16 9.79 -8.12 6.13
N THR A 17 10.54 -8.19 5.04
CA THR A 17 10.10 -7.80 3.69
C THR A 17 9.55 -8.98 2.89
N ASP A 18 9.86 -10.20 3.31
CA ASP A 18 9.46 -11.45 2.65
C ASP A 18 8.38 -12.12 3.49
N VAL A 19 7.14 -12.10 2.99
CA VAL A 19 5.98 -12.61 3.73
C VAL A 19 5.21 -13.61 2.88
N LYS A 20 4.81 -14.72 3.49
CA LYS A 20 3.96 -15.70 2.81
C LYS A 20 2.55 -15.14 2.63
N SER A 21 1.92 -15.51 1.53
CA SER A 21 0.50 -15.26 1.32
C SER A 21 -0.34 -15.82 2.48
N GLY A 22 -1.35 -15.09 2.95
CA GLY A 22 -2.10 -15.42 4.18
C GLY A 22 -1.35 -15.13 5.50
N GLY A 23 -0.10 -14.68 5.43
CA GLY A 23 0.73 -14.36 6.59
C GLY A 23 0.40 -13.00 7.22
N ARG A 24 1.28 -12.57 8.13
CA ARG A 24 1.17 -11.27 8.80
C ARG A 24 2.44 -10.45 8.59
N ILE A 25 2.26 -9.16 8.36
CA ILE A 25 3.31 -8.16 8.34
C ILE A 25 3.22 -7.40 9.65
N THR A 26 4.29 -7.44 10.43
CA THR A 26 4.47 -6.60 11.61
C THR A 26 5.53 -5.54 11.33
N GLY A 27 5.35 -4.38 11.94
CA GLY A 27 6.29 -3.30 11.78
C GLY A 27 6.07 -2.15 12.75
N LYS A 28 7.00 -1.21 12.70
CA LYS A 28 7.00 0.04 13.45
C LYS A 28 7.01 1.20 12.49
N LEU A 29 6.18 2.18 12.79
CA LEU A 29 6.11 3.45 12.10
C LEU A 29 6.66 4.51 13.06
N LYS A 30 7.76 5.14 12.67
CA LYS A 30 8.38 6.22 13.43
C LYS A 30 8.01 7.55 12.79
N LEU A 31 7.25 8.35 13.50
CA LEU A 31 6.83 9.67 13.09
C LEU A 31 7.75 10.70 13.74
N ASN A 32 8.41 11.52 12.93
CA ASN A 32 9.24 12.63 13.40
C ASN A 32 8.64 13.93 12.87
N LEU A 33 7.85 14.62 13.68
CA LEU A 33 7.27 15.92 13.34
C LEU A 33 8.12 17.05 13.91
N ASN A 34 8.24 18.15 13.17
CA ASN A 34 8.93 19.34 13.66
C ASN A 34 8.13 20.05 14.78
N LYS A 35 6.80 19.94 14.73
CA LYS A 35 5.85 20.45 15.73
C LYS A 35 4.64 19.50 15.80
N PRO A 36 3.90 19.45 16.92
CA PRO A 36 2.63 18.74 16.97
C PRO A 36 1.67 19.21 15.87
N LYS A 37 0.96 18.28 15.24
CA LYS A 37 0.06 18.59 14.13
C LYS A 37 -1.28 17.89 14.27
N GLU A 38 -2.34 18.64 14.02
CA GLU A 38 -3.68 18.07 13.84
C GLU A 38 -3.72 17.30 12.52
N ALA A 39 -4.10 16.03 12.59
CA ALA A 39 -4.23 15.17 11.42
C ALA A 39 -5.55 14.40 11.54
N LYS A 40 -6.20 14.13 10.41
CA LYS A 40 -7.44 13.34 10.33
C LYS A 40 -7.22 11.89 10.73
N GLY A 41 -6.00 11.39 10.56
CA GLY A 41 -5.64 10.07 11.00
C GLY A 41 -4.28 9.61 10.50
N LEU A 42 -3.80 8.55 11.18
CA LEU A 42 -2.64 7.80 10.77
C LEU A 42 -3.09 6.48 10.16
N TYR A 43 -2.71 6.24 8.92
CA TYR A 43 -3.15 5.09 8.14
C TYR A 43 -1.95 4.28 7.65
N VAL A 44 -2.09 2.96 7.71
CA VAL A 44 -1.18 2.03 7.03
C VAL A 44 -1.99 1.23 6.02
N ARG A 45 -1.47 1.13 4.81
CA ARG A 45 -2.14 0.55 3.67
C ARG A 45 -1.27 -0.53 3.05
N LEU A 46 -1.84 -1.71 2.83
CA LEU A 46 -1.24 -2.77 2.02
C LEU A 46 -1.86 -2.70 0.61
N MET A 47 -1.05 -2.44 -0.40
CA MET A 47 -1.48 -2.32 -1.79
C MET A 47 -0.80 -3.39 -2.64
N GLY A 48 -1.56 -4.06 -3.51
CA GLY A 48 -1.03 -4.87 -4.60
C GLY A 48 -1.24 -4.10 -5.91
N GLU A 49 -0.17 -3.80 -6.64
CA GLU A 49 -0.23 -3.18 -7.97
C GLU A 49 0.35 -4.14 -9.02
N ARG A 50 -0.27 -4.22 -10.19
CA ARG A 50 0.33 -4.82 -11.38
C ARG A 50 0.37 -3.82 -12.51
N ARG A 51 1.35 -3.98 -13.40
CA ARG A 51 1.42 -3.23 -14.65
C ARG A 51 0.80 -4.06 -15.75
N VAL A 52 -0.12 -3.44 -16.48
CA VAL A 52 -0.79 -4.04 -17.64
C VAL A 52 -0.47 -3.20 -18.86
N THR A 53 0.03 -3.84 -19.92
CA THR A 53 0.21 -3.19 -21.21
C THR A 53 -0.98 -3.51 -22.11
N ARG A 54 -1.82 -2.52 -22.39
CA ARG A 54 -2.98 -2.67 -23.30
C ARG A 54 -2.83 -1.70 -24.47
N ARG A 55 -2.80 -2.23 -25.70
CA ARG A 55 -2.63 -1.44 -26.95
C ARG A 55 -1.42 -0.48 -26.87
N GLY A 56 -0.26 -0.99 -26.42
CA GLY A 56 0.98 -0.21 -26.28
C GLY A 56 1.02 0.79 -25.12
N LYS A 57 -0.07 0.99 -24.36
CA LYS A 57 -0.10 1.86 -23.18
C LYS A 57 0.09 1.04 -21.91
N LYS A 58 1.08 1.43 -21.09
CA LYS A 58 1.31 0.89 -19.74
C LYS A 58 0.32 1.53 -18.78
N ARG A 59 -0.46 0.73 -18.07
CA ARG A 59 -1.35 1.17 -16.98
C ARG A 59 -0.98 0.42 -15.70
N LYS A 60 -1.06 1.12 -14.57
CA LYS A 60 -1.04 0.48 -13.26
C LYS A 60 -2.46 0.11 -12.89
N GLU A 61 -2.64 -1.12 -12.43
CA GLU A 61 -3.90 -1.62 -11.92
C GLU A 61 -3.68 -2.04 -10.46
N THR A 62 -4.45 -1.46 -9.55
CA THR A 62 -4.46 -1.85 -8.14
C THR A 62 -5.38 -3.05 -7.99
N VAL A 63 -4.80 -4.19 -7.64
CA VAL A 63 -5.50 -5.48 -7.52
C VAL A 63 -5.86 -5.80 -6.07
N TYR A 64 -5.18 -5.15 -5.13
CA TYR A 64 -5.45 -5.27 -3.71
C TYR A 64 -5.23 -3.92 -3.02
N ASN A 65 -6.14 -3.56 -2.12
CA ASN A 65 -6.01 -2.34 -1.32
C ASN A 65 -6.69 -2.59 0.02
N TYR A 66 -5.89 -2.71 1.07
CA TYR A 66 -6.35 -2.83 2.44
C TYR A 66 -5.81 -1.65 3.25
N VAL A 67 -6.68 -1.00 4.01
CA VAL A 67 -6.35 0.18 4.82
C VAL A 67 -6.65 -0.15 6.28
N GLN A 68 -5.65 0.01 7.13
CA GLN A 68 -5.78 -0.05 8.58
C GLN A 68 -5.53 1.34 9.15
N GLN A 69 -6.47 1.83 9.97
CA GLN A 69 -6.31 3.06 10.70
C GLN A 69 -5.62 2.76 12.04
N LEU A 70 -4.46 3.37 12.27
CA LEU A 70 -3.73 3.29 13.54
C LEU A 70 -4.17 4.36 14.54
N GLY A 71 -4.73 5.45 14.03
CA GLY A 71 -5.29 6.52 14.87
C GLY A 71 -6.28 7.40 14.13
N GLY A 72 -7.23 7.93 14.90
CA GLY A 72 -8.27 8.86 14.47
C GLY A 72 -7.79 10.30 14.31
N GLU A 73 -8.76 11.20 14.17
CA GLU A 73 -8.52 12.63 14.17
C GLU A 73 -8.02 13.07 15.55
N LYS A 74 -6.80 13.60 15.60
CA LYS A 74 -6.20 14.15 16.82
C LYS A 74 -4.95 14.95 16.48
N THR A 75 -4.38 15.60 17.49
CA THR A 75 -3.01 16.11 17.43
C THR A 75 -2.03 14.95 17.56
N TYR A 76 -1.19 14.78 16.55
CA TYR A 76 -0.09 13.83 16.53
C TYR A 76 1.20 14.54 16.90
N GLU A 77 2.04 13.84 17.66
CA GLU A 77 3.38 14.25 18.04
C GLU A 77 4.40 13.24 17.49
N SER A 78 5.68 13.57 17.61
CA SER A 78 6.74 12.61 17.29
C SER A 78 6.63 11.39 18.19
N GLY A 79 6.66 10.19 17.60
CA GLY A 79 6.41 8.95 18.33
C GLY A 79 6.52 7.71 17.46
N GLU A 80 6.35 6.56 18.09
CA GLU A 80 6.43 5.25 17.44
C GLU A 80 5.09 4.53 17.54
N TYR A 81 4.64 3.96 16.42
CA TYR A 81 3.37 3.25 16.30
C TYR A 81 3.63 1.86 15.74
N THR A 82 3.29 0.83 16.51
CA THR A 82 3.35 -0.57 16.05
C THR A 82 2.08 -0.92 15.28
N PHE A 83 2.21 -1.73 14.24
CA PHE A 83 1.06 -2.23 13.48
C PHE A 83 1.23 -3.70 13.08
N GLU A 84 0.10 -4.35 12.83
CA GLU A 84 0.02 -5.70 12.29
C GLU A 84 -1.02 -5.71 11.15
N LEU A 85 -0.58 -6.09 9.95
CA LEU A 85 -1.42 -6.26 8.77
C LEU A 85 -1.47 -7.73 8.37
N LYS A 86 -2.65 -8.20 7.96
CA LYS A 86 -2.82 -9.51 7.36
C LYS A 86 -2.63 -9.42 5.85
N VAL A 87 -1.78 -10.28 5.30
CA VAL A 87 -1.61 -10.44 3.85
C VAL A 87 -2.72 -11.35 3.36
N PRO A 88 -3.45 -10.98 2.28
CA PRO A 88 -4.51 -11.83 1.75
C PRO A 88 -3.92 -13.16 1.24
N GLU A 89 -4.75 -14.21 1.22
CA GLU A 89 -4.37 -15.44 0.53
C GLU A 89 -4.34 -15.22 -0.99
N LYS A 90 -3.47 -15.93 -1.72
CA LYS A 90 -3.37 -15.79 -3.20
C LYS A 90 -4.73 -15.97 -3.86
N THR A 91 -5.51 -16.92 -3.36
CA THR A 91 -6.85 -17.27 -3.86
C THR A 91 -7.85 -16.11 -3.73
N GLU A 92 -7.72 -15.24 -2.73
CA GLU A 92 -8.60 -14.07 -2.57
C GLU A 92 -8.29 -12.98 -3.60
N VAL A 93 -7.00 -12.79 -3.91
CA VAL A 93 -6.54 -11.85 -4.93
C VAL A 93 -6.94 -12.35 -6.33
N GLU A 94 -6.84 -13.65 -6.57
CA GLU A 94 -7.27 -14.28 -7.83
C GLU A 94 -8.78 -14.24 -8.04
N LYS A 95 -9.58 -14.45 -6.99
CA LYS A 95 -11.05 -14.31 -7.06
C LYS A 95 -11.49 -12.91 -7.46
N LYS A 96 -10.90 -11.87 -6.84
CA LYS A 96 -11.13 -10.47 -7.21
C LYS A 96 -10.69 -10.14 -8.63
N MET A 97 -9.67 -10.82 -9.17
CA MET A 97 -9.29 -10.72 -10.58
C MET A 97 -10.28 -11.41 -11.52
N GLY A 98 -10.84 -12.55 -11.10
CA GLY A 98 -11.80 -13.35 -11.88
C GLY A 98 -13.15 -12.66 -12.07
N GLU A 99 -13.67 -11.98 -11.05
CA GLU A 99 -14.95 -11.26 -11.12
C GLU A 99 -14.92 -10.05 -12.08
N GLY A 100 -13.74 -9.43 -12.30
CA GLY A 100 -13.57 -8.35 -13.29
C GLY A 100 -13.34 -8.84 -14.73
N MET A 101 -13.02 -10.12 -14.93
CA MET A 101 -12.74 -10.73 -16.24
C MET A 101 -13.81 -11.71 -16.73
N ALA A 102 -14.78 -12.10 -15.89
CA ALA A 102 -15.80 -13.10 -16.21
C ALA A 102 -16.65 -12.79 -17.47
N GLY A 103 -16.67 -11.54 -17.95
CA GLY A 103 -17.34 -11.17 -19.21
C GLY A 103 -16.53 -11.36 -20.49
N ALA A 104 -15.25 -11.75 -20.43
CA ALA A 104 -14.32 -11.68 -21.58
C ALA A 104 -13.57 -12.98 -21.88
N VAL A 105 -13.96 -14.12 -21.30
CA VAL A 105 -13.20 -15.38 -21.40
C VAL A 105 -13.97 -16.43 -22.21
N VAL A 106 -14.23 -16.16 -23.49
CA VAL A 106 -14.54 -17.25 -24.44
C VAL A 106 -13.69 -17.17 -25.73
N GLY A 107 -12.80 -16.18 -25.92
CA GLY A 107 -12.08 -16.10 -27.22
C GLY A 107 -10.73 -15.38 -27.31
N VAL A 108 -10.13 -14.89 -26.21
CA VAL A 108 -9.05 -13.88 -26.32
C VAL A 108 -7.69 -14.35 -25.79
N ALA A 109 -7.43 -15.67 -25.79
CA ALA A 109 -6.16 -16.22 -25.32
C ALA A 109 -4.92 -15.85 -26.17
N LYS A 110 -5.05 -15.03 -27.23
CA LYS A 110 -3.94 -14.70 -28.16
C LYS A 110 -3.61 -13.20 -28.35
N THR A 111 -4.26 -12.27 -27.65
CA THR A 111 -3.96 -10.81 -27.80
C THR A 111 -3.66 -10.08 -26.50
N LEU A 112 -3.52 -10.81 -25.39
CA LEU A 112 -3.34 -10.24 -24.05
C LEU A 112 -1.87 -9.86 -23.84
N GLY A 113 -1.63 -8.56 -23.72
CA GLY A 113 -0.31 -8.01 -23.42
C GLY A 113 0.30 -8.62 -22.16
N VAL A 114 1.63 -8.61 -22.09
CA VAL A 114 2.43 -9.17 -21.00
C VAL A 114 1.91 -8.66 -19.66
N LEU A 115 1.34 -9.57 -18.86
CA LEU A 115 0.91 -9.32 -17.48
C LEU A 115 2.15 -9.42 -16.59
N GLU A 116 2.57 -8.31 -16.00
CA GLU A 116 3.66 -8.30 -15.01
C GLU A 116 3.16 -8.87 -13.67
N PRO A 117 4.04 -9.49 -12.86
CA PRO A 117 3.67 -9.99 -11.53
C PRO A 117 3.17 -8.87 -10.62
N VAL A 118 2.28 -9.23 -9.69
CA VAL A 118 1.77 -8.29 -8.68
C VAL A 118 2.91 -7.91 -7.73
N ARG A 119 3.14 -6.61 -7.57
CA ARG A 119 4.05 -6.05 -6.57
C ARG A 119 3.25 -5.53 -5.40
N TYR A 120 3.71 -5.84 -4.20
CA TYR A 120 3.05 -5.44 -2.97
C TYR A 120 3.81 -4.29 -2.29
N TYR A 121 3.06 -3.37 -1.73
CA TYR A 121 3.56 -2.16 -1.09
C TYR A 121 2.88 -1.95 0.25
N VAL A 122 3.65 -1.66 1.28
CA VAL A 122 3.13 -1.10 2.53
C VAL A 122 3.35 0.40 2.47
N LYS A 123 2.26 1.16 2.48
CA LYS A 123 2.26 2.62 2.51
C LYS A 123 1.72 3.11 3.83
N ALA A 124 2.52 3.91 4.52
CA ALA A 124 2.10 4.65 5.69
C ALA A 124 1.83 6.11 5.32
N ASN A 125 0.79 6.71 5.90
CA ASN A 125 0.41 8.08 5.63
C ASN A 125 -0.27 8.74 6.84
N LEU A 126 0.14 9.97 7.11
CA LEU A 126 -0.53 10.90 8.02
C LEU A 126 -1.27 11.93 7.17
N ASP A 127 -2.59 11.96 7.27
CA ASP A 127 -3.47 12.88 6.54
C ASP A 127 -3.57 14.20 7.33
N VAL A 128 -2.86 15.22 6.87
CA VAL A 128 -2.79 16.52 7.55
C VAL A 128 -3.58 17.54 6.73
N PRO A 129 -4.71 18.08 7.24
CA PRO A 129 -5.47 19.08 6.52
C PRO A 129 -4.64 20.34 6.30
N MET A 130 -4.77 20.94 5.10
CA MET A 130 -4.09 22.18 4.70
C MET A 130 -2.55 22.10 4.68
N SER A 131 -1.98 20.90 4.73
CA SER A 131 -0.53 20.65 4.76
C SER A 131 -0.15 19.62 3.70
N LEU A 132 1.16 19.43 3.48
CA LEU A 132 1.64 18.31 2.69
C LEU A 132 1.53 17.02 3.51
N ASP A 133 0.91 16.02 2.91
CA ASP A 133 0.81 14.69 3.49
C ASP A 133 2.19 14.09 3.74
N ILE A 134 2.41 13.64 4.98
CA ILE A 134 3.61 12.89 5.32
C ILE A 134 3.33 11.42 5.00
N SER A 135 4.11 10.83 4.09
CA SER A 135 3.93 9.44 3.72
C SER A 135 5.24 8.72 3.42
N LYS A 136 5.24 7.41 3.64
CA LYS A 136 6.36 6.52 3.33
C LYS A 136 5.82 5.23 2.71
N THR A 137 6.51 4.75 1.69
CA THR A 137 6.14 3.50 1.00
C THR A 137 7.35 2.57 0.98
N VAL A 138 7.11 1.29 1.30
CA VAL A 138 8.10 0.21 1.23
C VAL A 138 7.53 -0.91 0.36
N GLU A 139 8.32 -1.40 -0.60
CA GLU A 139 7.97 -2.58 -1.41
C GLU A 139 8.27 -3.85 -0.60
N ILE A 140 7.37 -4.84 -0.69
CA ILE A 140 7.53 -6.14 -0.04
C ILE A 140 7.42 -7.27 -1.07
N ALA A 141 8.13 -8.36 -0.79
CA ALA A 141 8.03 -9.59 -1.55
C ALA A 141 6.99 -10.50 -0.89
N VAL A 142 5.95 -10.85 -1.64
CA VAL A 142 4.97 -11.85 -1.21
C VAL A 142 5.27 -13.16 -1.93
N LEU A 143 5.59 -14.18 -1.14
CA LEU A 143 5.96 -15.52 -1.61
C LEU A 143 4.74 -16.47 -1.64
#